data_AF-A0A7S0AU71-F1
#
_entry.id   AF-A0A7S0AU71-F1
#
_cell.length_a   1.000
_cell.length_b   1.000
_cell.length_c   1.000
_cell.angle_alpha   90.00
_cell.angle_beta   90.00
_cell.angle_gamma   90.00
#
_symmetry.space_group_name_H-M   'P 1'
#
loop_
_entity.id
_entity.type
_entity.pdbx_description
1 polymer ?
#
loop_
_entity_poly.entity_id
_entity_poly.type
_entity_poly.pdbx_seq_one_letter_code
_entity_poly.pdbx_strand_id
1 'polypeptide(L)'
;MKAVAPCVAAILFLAAEARRHEVRTFDGQQRAAPENDLAEEMTHDLEMNFNKIAPFGKEDTAKELQDHAAKTQDTLVDAVENAEVAEIKRAVFRALTRLRAATIKEFDTIARLETQAIDAYNDAHHYRAENPLAHLHEDEAPVETDKLKSFH
;
A
#
# COMPACT_ATOMS: atom_id res chain seq x y z
N MET A 1 -27.70 21.89 -29.50
CA MET A 1 -26.40 21.35 -29.00
C MET A 1 -25.76 22.38 -28.08
N LYS A 2 -25.96 22.27 -26.75
CA LYS A 2 -25.24 23.02 -25.68
C LYS A 2 -25.91 22.72 -24.33
N ALA A 3 -25.66 21.54 -23.74
CA ALA A 3 -26.15 21.23 -22.38
C ALA A 3 -25.44 20.06 -21.68
N VAL A 4 -24.22 19.66 -22.08
CA VAL A 4 -23.52 18.51 -21.45
C VAL A 4 -22.32 18.96 -20.59
N ALA A 5 -21.94 20.24 -20.64
CA ALA A 5 -20.75 20.76 -19.96
C ALA A 5 -20.79 20.87 -18.42
N PRO A 6 -21.93 21.09 -17.72
CA PRO A 6 -21.86 21.34 -16.27
C PRO A 6 -21.75 20.07 -15.43
N CYS A 7 -22.11 18.89 -15.97
CA CYS A 7 -22.11 17.64 -15.23
C CYS A 7 -20.71 17.02 -15.12
N VAL A 8 -19.91 17.11 -16.19
CA VAL A 8 -18.52 16.63 -16.19
C VAL A 8 -17.64 17.48 -15.27
N ALA A 9 -17.89 18.80 -15.21
CA ALA A 9 -17.22 19.69 -14.28
C ALA A 9 -17.54 19.35 -12.81
N ALA A 10 -18.79 19.02 -12.49
CA ALA A 10 -19.20 18.63 -11.13
C ALA A 10 -18.58 17.29 -10.68
N ILE A 11 -18.47 16.30 -11.59
CA ILE A 11 -17.84 15.01 -11.28
C ILE A 11 -16.32 15.16 -11.09
N LEU A 12 -15.65 15.99 -11.89
CA LEU A 12 -14.24 16.31 -11.69
C LEU A 12 -13.99 17.12 -10.42
N PHE A 13 -14.89 18.03 -10.03
CA PHE A 13 -14.79 18.77 -8.77
C PHE A 13 -15.02 17.87 -7.56
N LEU A 14 -16.01 16.97 -7.61
CA LEU A 14 -16.29 16.04 -6.51
C LEU A 14 -15.20 14.96 -6.38
N ALA A 15 -14.60 14.52 -7.49
CA ALA A 15 -13.43 13.62 -7.49
C ALA A 15 -12.13 14.33 -7.07
N ALA A 16 -12.05 15.65 -7.18
CA ALA A 16 -10.97 16.47 -6.63
C ALA A 16 -11.15 16.73 -5.13
N GLU A 17 -12.38 16.91 -4.65
CA GLU A 17 -12.71 17.08 -3.23
C GLU A 17 -12.57 15.74 -2.45
N ALA A 18 -12.93 14.61 -3.05
CA ALA A 18 -12.76 13.27 -2.45
C ALA A 18 -11.30 12.80 -2.38
N ARG A 19 -10.37 13.50 -3.06
CA ARG A 19 -8.92 13.33 -2.90
C ARG A 19 -8.29 14.22 -1.83
N ARG A 20 -9.09 15.00 -1.09
CA ARG A 20 -8.60 15.83 0.04
C ARG A 20 -8.65 15.13 1.39
N HIS A 21 -9.00 13.84 1.47
CA HIS A 21 -9.25 13.20 2.76
C HIS A 21 -8.40 11.98 3.13
N GLU A 22 -7.37 11.62 2.36
CA GLU A 22 -6.46 10.53 2.79
C GLU A 22 -5.01 10.63 2.28
N VAL A 23 -4.53 11.85 2.14
CA VAL A 23 -3.09 12.11 2.30
C VAL A 23 -2.99 13.16 3.39
N ARG A 24 -3.14 12.73 4.65
CA ARG A 24 -2.34 13.34 5.71
C ARG A 24 -0.90 13.01 5.31
N THR A 25 -0.36 13.89 4.47
CA THR A 25 1.06 14.17 4.44
C THR A 25 1.52 14.07 5.87
N PHE A 26 2.53 13.23 6.12
CA PHE A 26 3.38 13.39 7.28
C PHE A 26 3.69 14.87 7.33
N ASP A 27 2.92 15.62 8.12
CA ASP A 27 3.19 17.00 8.41
C ASP A 27 4.59 16.91 8.98
N GLY A 28 5.53 17.53 8.28
CA GLY A 28 6.80 17.91 8.83
C GLY A 28 6.55 18.92 9.94
N GLN A 29 5.86 18.50 11.00
CA GLN A 29 6.23 18.91 12.33
C GLN A 29 7.69 18.48 12.44
N GLN A 30 8.58 19.41 12.11
CA GLN A 30 9.70 19.71 12.98
C GLN A 30 9.12 19.93 14.39
N ARG A 31 8.63 18.86 15.04
CA ARG A 31 9.05 18.62 16.39
C ARG A 31 10.56 18.64 16.27
N ALA A 32 11.20 19.59 16.95
CA ALA A 32 12.60 19.41 17.29
C ALA A 32 12.75 17.93 17.61
N ALA A 33 13.63 17.23 16.87
CA ALA A 33 13.90 15.85 17.22
C ALA A 33 14.20 15.88 18.73
N PRO A 34 13.70 14.94 19.54
CA PRO A 34 14.06 14.91 20.96
C PRO A 34 15.60 14.89 21.14
N GLU A 35 16.31 14.51 20.07
CA GLU A 35 17.75 14.57 19.85
C GLU A 35 18.34 15.98 19.83
N ASN A 36 17.62 17.02 19.39
CA ASN A 36 18.08 18.41 19.40
C ASN A 36 17.98 19.03 20.79
N ASP A 37 16.89 18.76 21.52
CA ASP A 37 16.74 19.20 22.91
C ASP A 37 17.73 18.43 23.81
N LEU A 38 17.94 17.13 23.54
CA LEU A 38 18.97 16.31 24.19
C LEU A 38 20.39 16.75 23.82
N ALA A 39 20.65 17.14 22.57
CA ALA A 39 21.95 17.68 22.17
C ALA A 39 22.23 19.02 22.88
N GLU A 40 21.23 19.89 23.02
CA GLU A 40 21.36 21.12 23.80
C GLU A 40 21.60 20.82 25.30
N GLU A 41 20.90 19.85 25.90
CA GLU A 41 21.12 19.39 27.28
C GLU A 41 22.51 18.75 27.48
N MET A 42 22.95 17.90 26.54
CA MET A 42 24.29 17.30 26.53
C MET A 42 25.40 18.33 26.30
N THR A 43 25.13 19.42 25.57
CA THR A 43 26.10 20.52 25.41
C THR A 43 26.23 21.39 26.66
N HIS A 44 25.19 21.46 27.50
CA HIS A 44 25.25 22.14 28.78
C HIS A 44 26.02 21.31 29.82
N ASP A 45 25.88 19.99 29.75
CA ASP A 45 26.68 19.04 30.53
C ASP A 45 28.16 19.02 30.06
N LEU A 46 28.50 19.31 28.79
CA LEU A 46 29.88 19.35 28.28
C LEU A 46 30.70 20.59 28.69
N GLU A 47 30.08 21.61 29.27
CA GLU A 47 30.76 22.53 30.19
C GLU A 47 31.02 21.85 31.56
N MET A 48 31.23 20.53 31.58
CA MET A 48 31.90 19.79 32.65
C MET A 48 33.28 20.41 32.87
N ASN A 49 33.33 21.37 33.77
CA ASN A 49 34.33 21.59 34.81
C ASN A 49 35.56 20.65 34.78
N PHE A 50 36.39 20.72 33.73
CA PHE A 50 37.67 20.00 33.60
C PHE A 50 38.66 20.34 34.74
N ASN A 51 38.31 21.33 35.59
CA ASN A 51 39.09 21.79 36.72
C ASN A 51 38.79 21.08 38.05
N LYS A 52 38.05 19.96 38.07
CA LYS A 52 37.63 19.32 39.34
C LYS A 52 37.90 17.82 39.47
N ILE A 53 38.87 17.25 38.74
CA ILE A 53 39.36 15.92 39.10
C ILE A 53 40.13 16.05 40.42
N ALA A 54 39.46 15.80 41.54
CA ALA A 54 40.14 15.67 42.82
C ALA A 54 41.11 14.49 42.76
N PRO A 55 42.26 14.55 43.48
CA PRO A 55 43.26 13.49 43.44
C PRO A 55 42.65 12.12 43.76
N PHE A 56 43.10 11.10 43.03
CA PHE A 56 42.65 9.70 43.16
C PHE A 56 42.62 9.26 44.63
N GLY A 57 41.54 8.58 45.06
CA GLY A 57 41.42 8.03 46.41
C GLY A 57 40.46 8.75 47.35
N LYS A 58 39.59 9.64 46.87
CA LYS A 58 38.44 10.16 47.64
C LYS A 58 37.16 9.40 47.27
N GLU A 59 36.43 8.95 48.28
CA GLU A 59 35.19 8.18 48.11
C GLU A 59 34.10 9.00 47.38
N ASP A 60 34.03 10.30 47.64
CA ASP A 60 33.06 11.21 47.02
C ASP A 60 33.22 11.30 45.50
N THR A 61 34.46 11.33 44.98
CA THR A 61 34.69 11.39 43.52
C THR A 61 34.46 10.07 42.83
N ALA A 62 34.68 8.95 43.51
CA ALA A 62 34.33 7.63 42.98
C ALA A 62 32.81 7.50 42.81
N LYS A 63 32.03 8.03 43.77
CA LYS A 63 30.56 8.03 43.72
C LYS A 63 30.02 8.91 42.60
N GLU A 64 30.52 10.14 42.44
CA GLU A 64 30.12 11.03 41.35
C GLU A 64 30.39 10.42 39.97
N LEU A 65 31.54 9.74 39.79
CA LEU A 65 31.86 9.05 38.54
C LEU A 65 30.95 7.84 38.28
N GLN A 66 30.54 7.11 39.33
CA GLN A 66 29.59 6.01 39.21
C GLN A 66 28.19 6.51 38.85
N ASP A 67 27.73 7.59 39.48
CA ASP A 67 26.42 8.19 39.20
C ASP A 67 26.37 8.73 37.76
N HIS A 68 27.45 9.36 37.29
CA HIS A 68 27.56 9.81 35.89
C HIS A 68 27.58 8.64 34.90
N ALA A 69 28.33 7.57 35.21
CA ALA A 69 28.36 6.38 34.39
C ALA A 69 26.99 5.68 34.32
N ALA A 70 26.25 5.63 35.44
CA ALA A 70 24.90 5.09 35.49
C ALA A 70 23.93 5.92 34.63
N LYS A 71 23.92 7.26 34.77
CA LYS A 71 23.09 8.16 33.93
C LYS A 71 23.42 7.97 32.44
N THR A 72 24.70 7.80 32.10
CA THR A 72 25.12 7.53 30.71
C THR A 72 24.59 6.19 30.19
N GLN A 73 24.54 5.16 31.03
CA GLN A 73 23.98 3.86 30.66
C GLN A 73 22.48 3.96 30.39
N ASP A 74 21.73 4.67 31.23
CA ASP A 74 20.28 4.87 31.04
C ASP A 74 20.00 5.54 29.68
N THR A 75 20.76 6.60 29.33
CA THR A 75 20.63 7.26 28.02
C THR A 75 20.96 6.32 26.85
N LEU A 76 21.94 5.44 27.00
CA LEU A 76 22.26 4.45 25.96
C LEU A 76 21.15 3.40 25.82
N VAL A 77 20.50 3.01 26.91
CA VAL A 77 19.35 2.10 26.87
C VAL A 77 18.19 2.76 26.11
N ASP A 78 17.84 4.01 26.45
CA ASP A 78 16.80 4.77 25.74
C ASP A 78 17.09 4.89 24.24
N ALA A 79 18.34 5.14 23.88
CA ALA A 79 18.77 5.23 22.49
C ALA A 79 18.63 3.89 21.75
N VAL A 80 19.00 2.78 22.39
CA VAL A 80 18.84 1.43 21.83
C VAL A 80 17.37 1.09 21.65
N GLU A 81 16.53 1.33 22.65
CA GLU A 81 15.09 1.06 22.57
C GLU A 81 14.43 1.85 21.43
N ASN A 82 14.78 3.12 21.28
CA ASN A 82 14.28 3.93 20.17
C ASN A 82 14.79 3.44 18.80
N ALA A 83 16.07 3.05 18.71
CA ALA A 83 16.66 2.50 17.50
C ALA A 83 16.00 1.17 17.08
N GLU A 84 15.68 0.30 18.04
CA GLU A 84 15.00 -0.96 17.78
C GLU A 84 13.60 -0.74 17.20
N VAL A 85 12.83 0.18 17.77
CA VAL A 85 11.50 0.53 17.24
C VAL A 85 11.61 1.05 15.80
N ALA A 86 12.63 1.85 15.50
CA ALA A 86 12.87 2.37 14.16
C ALA A 86 13.25 1.25 13.17
N GLU A 87 14.13 0.33 13.56
CA GLU A 87 14.56 -0.77 12.69
C GLU A 87 13.43 -1.78 12.46
N ILE A 88 12.62 -2.11 13.48
CA ILE A 88 11.44 -2.96 13.31
C ILE A 88 10.48 -2.35 12.28
N LYS A 89 10.13 -1.06 12.42
CA LYS A 89 9.28 -0.37 11.44
C LYS A 89 9.90 -0.45 10.05
N ARG A 90 11.18 -0.13 9.92
CA ARG A 90 11.92 -0.16 8.65
C ARG A 90 11.93 -1.55 8.00
N ALA A 91 12.19 -2.60 8.76
CA ALA A 91 12.19 -3.98 8.30
C ALA A 91 10.79 -4.43 7.88
N VAL A 92 9.76 -4.15 8.69
CA VAL A 92 8.37 -4.51 8.42
C VAL A 92 7.84 -3.81 7.17
N PHE A 93 8.04 -2.50 7.01
CA PHE A 93 7.58 -1.78 5.82
C PHE A 93 8.28 -2.25 4.54
N ARG A 94 9.55 -2.65 4.64
CA ARG A 94 10.27 -3.26 3.51
C ARG A 94 9.72 -4.64 3.15
N ALA A 95 9.51 -5.49 4.15
CA ALA A 95 8.94 -6.81 3.94
C ALA A 95 7.54 -6.70 3.33
N LEU A 96 6.70 -5.80 3.83
CA LEU A 96 5.35 -5.57 3.36
C LEU A 96 5.31 -5.00 1.93
N THR A 97 6.23 -4.10 1.58
CA THR A 97 6.38 -3.62 0.19
C THR A 97 6.74 -4.77 -0.76
N ARG A 98 7.66 -5.65 -0.36
CA ARG A 98 8.03 -6.84 -1.17
C ARG A 98 6.88 -7.83 -1.29
N LEU A 99 6.16 -8.08 -0.19
CA LEU A 99 5.01 -8.98 -0.17
C LEU A 99 3.91 -8.46 -1.09
N ARG A 100 3.58 -7.17 -1.02
CA ARG A 100 2.60 -6.55 -1.93
C ARG A 100 3.00 -6.71 -3.40
N ALA A 101 4.27 -6.48 -3.74
CA ALA A 101 4.75 -6.65 -5.10
C ALA A 101 4.66 -8.12 -5.58
N ALA A 102 5.03 -9.08 -4.72
CA ALA A 102 4.92 -10.50 -5.01
C ALA A 102 3.45 -10.93 -5.20
N THR A 103 2.56 -10.52 -4.30
CA THR A 103 1.13 -10.82 -4.35
C THR A 103 0.46 -10.25 -5.59
N ILE A 104 0.75 -9.00 -5.98
CA ILE A 104 0.22 -8.42 -7.22
C ILE A 104 0.66 -9.26 -8.43
N LYS A 105 1.95 -9.61 -8.49
CA LYS A 105 2.49 -10.45 -9.58
C LYS A 105 1.83 -11.83 -9.62
N GLU A 106 1.54 -12.43 -8.48
CA GLU A 106 0.83 -13.71 -8.39
C GLU A 106 -0.61 -13.58 -8.89
N PHE A 107 -1.33 -12.53 -8.51
CA PHE A 107 -2.67 -12.27 -9.03
C PHE A 107 -2.69 -12.02 -10.54
N ASP A 108 -1.73 -11.27 -11.08
CA ASP A 108 -1.59 -11.08 -12.54
C ASP A 108 -1.33 -12.41 -13.26
N THR A 109 -0.54 -13.30 -12.62
CA THR A 109 -0.25 -14.63 -13.17
C THR A 109 -1.49 -15.51 -13.18
N ILE A 110 -2.26 -15.52 -12.09
CA ILE A 110 -3.52 -16.28 -11.98
C ILE A 110 -4.51 -15.78 -13.04
N ALA A 111 -4.74 -14.47 -13.12
CA ALA A 111 -5.68 -13.90 -14.10
C ALA A 111 -5.34 -14.28 -15.54
N ARG A 112 -4.04 -14.28 -15.89
CA ARG A 112 -3.57 -14.70 -17.22
C ARG A 112 -3.82 -16.19 -17.46
N LEU A 113 -3.54 -17.05 -16.49
CA LEU A 113 -3.75 -18.49 -16.61
C LEU A 113 -5.23 -18.84 -16.74
N GLU A 114 -6.10 -18.19 -15.96
CA GLU A 114 -7.55 -18.37 -16.06
C GLU A 114 -8.09 -17.96 -17.43
N THR A 115 -7.63 -16.82 -17.96
CA THR A 115 -8.02 -16.37 -19.31
C THR A 115 -7.59 -17.39 -20.37
N GLN A 116 -6.34 -17.87 -20.29
CA GLN A 116 -5.83 -18.89 -21.21
C GLN A 116 -6.60 -20.21 -21.12
N ALA A 117 -7.01 -20.61 -19.92
CA ALA A 117 -7.81 -21.81 -19.71
C ALA A 117 -9.20 -21.67 -20.35
N ILE A 118 -9.84 -20.50 -20.20
CA ILE A 118 -11.12 -20.19 -20.84
C ILE A 118 -10.98 -20.20 -22.36
N ASP A 119 -9.96 -19.53 -22.90
CA ASP A 119 -9.73 -19.47 -24.35
C ASP A 119 -9.50 -20.87 -24.93
N ALA A 120 -8.64 -21.68 -24.28
CA ALA A 120 -8.38 -23.06 -24.71
C ALA A 120 -9.63 -23.96 -24.64
N TYR A 121 -10.49 -23.77 -23.63
CA TYR A 121 -11.76 -24.49 -23.54
C TYR A 121 -12.70 -24.10 -24.68
N ASN A 122 -12.83 -22.81 -24.97
CA ASN A 122 -13.69 -22.28 -26.02
C ASN A 122 -13.23 -22.72 -27.43
N ASP A 123 -11.92 -22.80 -27.65
CA ASP A 123 -11.34 -23.31 -28.90
C ASP A 123 -11.66 -24.80 -29.12
N ALA A 124 -11.75 -25.58 -28.04
CA ALA A 124 -12.06 -27.01 -28.10
C ALA A 124 -13.57 -27.31 -28.15
N HIS A 125 -14.43 -26.41 -27.66
CA HIS A 125 -15.89 -26.65 -27.52
C HIS A 125 -16.71 -25.59 -28.26
N HIS A 126 -17.07 -25.90 -29.51
CA HIS A 126 -17.93 -25.03 -30.30
C HIS A 126 -19.39 -25.40 -30.10
N TYR A 127 -20.10 -24.63 -29.25
CA TYR A 127 -21.51 -24.90 -28.90
C TYR A 127 -22.42 -25.10 -30.13
N ARG A 128 -22.24 -24.31 -31.19
CA ARG A 128 -22.99 -24.43 -32.46
C ARG A 128 -22.70 -25.71 -33.23
N ALA A 129 -21.49 -26.25 -33.12
CA ALA A 129 -21.11 -27.51 -33.76
C ALA A 129 -21.63 -28.71 -32.98
N GLU A 130 -21.62 -28.63 -31.65
CA GLU A 130 -22.14 -29.68 -30.75
C GLU A 130 -23.67 -29.65 -30.60
N ASN A 131 -24.31 -28.52 -30.90
CA ASN A 131 -25.76 -28.32 -30.85
C ASN A 131 -26.24 -27.72 -32.18
N PRO A 132 -26.41 -28.55 -33.23
CA PRO A 132 -26.87 -28.09 -34.52
C PRO A 132 -28.29 -27.51 -34.40
N LEU A 133 -28.48 -26.32 -34.99
CA LEU A 133 -29.80 -25.69 -35.05
C LEU A 133 -30.56 -26.25 -36.26
N ALA A 134 -31.59 -27.04 -36.00
CA ALA A 134 -32.58 -27.36 -37.02
C ALA A 134 -33.53 -26.17 -37.15
N HIS A 135 -33.63 -25.59 -38.36
CA HIS A 135 -34.58 -24.52 -38.61
C HIS A 135 -35.92 -25.13 -39.02
N LEU A 136 -37.00 -24.74 -38.34
CA LEU A 136 -38.33 -25.34 -38.51
C LEU A 136 -38.81 -25.36 -39.98
N HIS A 137 -38.44 -24.36 -40.78
CA HIS A 137 -38.80 -24.25 -42.20
C HIS A 137 -38.02 -25.19 -43.14
N GLU A 138 -36.94 -25.83 -42.69
CA GLU A 138 -36.19 -26.79 -43.51
C GLU A 138 -36.94 -28.13 -43.66
N ASP A 139 -37.78 -28.47 -42.68
CA ASP A 139 -38.64 -29.66 -42.71
C ASP A 139 -40.07 -29.36 -43.19
N GLU A 140 -40.38 -28.11 -43.56
CA GLU A 140 -41.69 -27.71 -44.07
C GLU A 140 -41.84 -28.08 -45.55
N ALA A 141 -42.95 -28.73 -45.89
CA ALA A 141 -43.26 -29.08 -47.28
C ALA A 141 -43.36 -27.79 -48.13
N PRO A 142 -42.87 -27.79 -49.39
CA PRO A 142 -43.00 -26.66 -50.28
C PRO A 142 -44.46 -26.21 -50.35
N VAL A 143 -44.70 -24.91 -50.18
CA VAL A 143 -46.06 -24.37 -50.27
C VAL A 143 -46.61 -24.67 -51.67
N GLU A 144 -47.65 -25.50 -51.72
CA GLU A 144 -48.37 -25.83 -52.94
C GLU A 144 -48.90 -24.54 -53.58
N THR A 145 -48.26 -24.08 -54.65
CA THR A 145 -48.70 -22.91 -55.40
C THR A 145 -49.85 -23.31 -56.33
N ASP A 146 -51.01 -23.62 -55.76
CA ASP A 146 -52.22 -23.83 -56.55
C ASP A 146 -52.77 -22.48 -56.99
N LYS A 147 -52.31 -22.01 -58.16
CA LYS A 147 -52.74 -20.75 -58.77
C LYS A 147 -54.18 -20.79 -59.32
N LEU A 148 -54.92 -21.89 -59.17
CA LEU A 148 -56.24 -22.08 -59.78
C LEU A 148 -57.35 -22.46 -58.77
N LYS A 149 -57.05 -22.74 -57.50
CA LYS A 149 -58.08 -22.79 -56.45
C LYS A 149 -58.41 -21.40 -55.94
N SER A 150 -59.18 -20.66 -56.71
CA SER A 150 -60.00 -19.57 -56.17
C SER A 150 -60.98 -20.18 -55.16
N PHE A 151 -61.01 -19.63 -53.95
CA PHE A 151 -62.05 -19.92 -52.97
C PHE A 151 -63.41 -19.71 -53.64
N HIS A 152 -64.27 -20.73 -53.55
CA HIS A 152 -65.67 -20.68 -53.98
C HIS A 152 -66.53 -20.24 -52.78
#